data_AF-A0A4U9D2C1-F1
#
_entry.id   AF-A0A4U9D2C1-F1
#
_cell.length_a   1.000
_cell.length_b   1.000
_cell.length_c   1.000
_cell.angle_alpha   90.00
_cell.angle_beta   90.00
_cell.angle_gamma   90.00
#
_symmetry.space_group_name_H-M   'P 1'
#
loop_
_entity.id
_entity.type
_entity.pdbx_description
1 polymer ?
#
loop_
_entity_poly.entity_id
_entity_poly.type
_entity_poly.pdbx_seq_one_letter_code
_entity_poly.pdbx_strand_id
1 'polypeptide(L)'
;MQSHPGWFEAAEGGTLLLDEIGELSLPLQVKLLRVLQEREITRVGSRKAVKVNVRVIAATHVDLAQAIRERRFREDLYYRLNIAIVPLPPLRQRRQDIPLLANHFLSLYARRLGRPTRYLAPEALDRLMDYPWPGNIRELENTLHNAVLLSREEEITPAQLRLTTLHAAPLTATDIELDDFIHQQLAQPGDALWERMTGALIRGAMAHCDDNQSQAAALLGISRHTLRTQLANIGVIKSRRRVESAPRRLAEAASVDRELRIGYQRFGNLGILKARQSLESAFASLGVSVLWSEFPAGPQLLHALACNEIDFGTTGEAPPVFAQASSAELVYVAWEPPAPQSVAMVVPQHSEIRTLGDLRGRRIALNKGSNVHWLLLQILEEAGLGLNDVKVVYIPPKYPLTASDYLAVDAWMMWDPLLSDAEHTGELRVVASGEGRVHNHQFYLSRRDYVNHNGDIMQRLLHELTQTGQFIDSRREEAAGLLAAELGINVDSLALALARRSHRPRMMDLKVIRAQQTIADRFYALGLIGKPVSVREAVWYGEAAHSDLSLLLHAD
;
A
#
# COMPACT_ATOMS: atom_id res chain seq x y z
N MET A 1 -17.84 10.22 -24.77
CA MET A 1 -17.89 9.50 -23.48
C MET A 1 -18.88 8.35 -23.60
N GLN A 2 -18.41 7.10 -23.60
CA GLN A 2 -19.30 5.93 -23.47
C GLN A 2 -19.54 5.67 -21.98
N SER A 3 -20.76 5.87 -21.50
CA SER A 3 -21.15 5.57 -20.12
C SER A 3 -21.13 4.07 -19.90
N HIS A 4 -20.33 3.59 -18.94
CA HIS A 4 -20.36 2.17 -18.57
C HIS A 4 -21.51 1.93 -17.58
N PRO A 5 -22.36 0.90 -17.80
CA PRO A 5 -23.47 0.58 -16.90
C PRO A 5 -22.95 0.12 -15.53
N GLY A 6 -23.61 0.54 -14.45
CA GLY A 6 -23.26 0.11 -13.09
C GLY A 6 -23.68 -1.34 -12.82
N TRP A 7 -23.12 -1.98 -11.78
CA TRP A 7 -23.35 -3.40 -11.49
C TRP A 7 -24.82 -3.80 -11.31
N PHE A 8 -25.64 -2.94 -10.69
CA PHE A 8 -27.09 -3.16 -10.57
C PHE A 8 -27.82 -3.03 -11.91
N GLU A 9 -27.33 -2.17 -12.80
CA GLU A 9 -27.89 -2.00 -14.15
C GLU A 9 -27.50 -3.17 -15.05
N ALA A 10 -26.25 -3.64 -14.94
CA ALA A 10 -25.75 -4.80 -15.66
C ALA A 10 -26.44 -6.12 -15.22
N ALA A 11 -26.94 -6.17 -13.98
CA ALA A 11 -27.63 -7.33 -13.41
C ALA A 11 -29.16 -7.29 -13.60
N GLU A 12 -29.69 -6.38 -14.41
CA GLU A 12 -31.14 -6.25 -14.65
C GLU A 12 -31.77 -7.58 -15.12
N GLY A 13 -32.83 -8.00 -14.43
CA GLY A 13 -33.50 -9.29 -14.66
C GLY A 13 -32.72 -10.52 -14.15
N GLY A 14 -31.55 -10.32 -13.56
CA GLY A 14 -30.63 -11.36 -13.12
C GLY A 14 -30.41 -11.42 -11.61
N THR A 15 -29.28 -12.02 -11.22
CA THR A 15 -28.85 -12.14 -9.82
C THR A 15 -27.51 -11.44 -9.62
N LEU A 16 -27.41 -10.62 -8.57
CA LEU A 16 -26.19 -9.98 -8.12
C LEU A 16 -25.71 -10.66 -6.84
N LEU A 17 -24.49 -11.21 -6.88
CA LEU A 17 -23.80 -11.74 -5.71
C LEU A 17 -22.93 -10.64 -5.10
N LEU A 18 -23.20 -10.31 -3.84
CA LEU A 18 -22.40 -9.40 -3.04
C LEU A 18 -21.57 -10.22 -2.06
N ASP A 19 -20.27 -10.31 -2.30
CA ASP A 19 -19.34 -10.95 -1.37
C ASP A 19 -18.94 -9.98 -0.26
N GLU A 20 -18.63 -10.52 0.91
CA GLU A 20 -18.13 -9.79 2.09
C GLU A 20 -18.98 -8.57 2.51
N ILE A 21 -20.30 -8.72 2.54
CA ILE A 21 -21.23 -7.61 2.82
C ILE A 21 -20.96 -6.90 4.17
N GLY A 22 -20.42 -7.65 5.15
CA GLY A 22 -20.07 -7.15 6.48
C GLY A 22 -18.94 -6.12 6.50
N GLU A 23 -18.12 -6.04 5.45
CA GLU A 23 -17.00 -5.08 5.33
C GLU A 23 -17.39 -3.78 4.61
N LEU A 24 -18.65 -3.66 4.16
CA LEU A 24 -19.13 -2.44 3.52
C LEU A 24 -19.07 -1.24 4.48
N SER A 25 -18.61 -0.09 3.99
CA SER A 25 -18.68 1.16 4.76
C SER A 25 -20.13 1.61 5.00
N LEU A 26 -20.40 2.26 6.14
CA LEU A 26 -21.75 2.75 6.48
C LEU A 26 -22.43 3.59 5.37
N PRO A 27 -21.74 4.49 4.64
CA PRO A 27 -22.35 5.20 3.52
C PRO A 27 -22.78 4.30 2.37
N LEU A 28 -22.01 3.25 2.07
CA LEU A 28 -22.37 2.26 1.05
C LEU A 28 -23.53 1.37 1.53
N GLN A 29 -23.59 1.05 2.81
CA GLN A 29 -24.73 0.34 3.41
C GLN A 29 -26.04 1.13 3.25
N VAL A 30 -26.03 2.46 3.44
CA VAL A 30 -27.20 3.33 3.19
C VAL A 30 -27.61 3.30 1.72
N LYS A 31 -26.64 3.39 0.80
CA LYS A 31 -26.93 3.33 -0.64
C LYS A 31 -27.53 1.98 -1.03
N LEU A 32 -26.94 0.87 -0.56
CA LEU A 32 -27.45 -0.46 -0.80
C LEU A 32 -28.85 -0.65 -0.23
N LEU A 33 -29.09 -0.18 0.99
CA LEU A 33 -30.42 -0.19 1.59
C LEU A 33 -31.45 0.51 0.71
N ARG A 34 -31.14 1.71 0.19
CA ARG A 34 -32.02 2.43 -0.73
C ARG A 34 -32.31 1.63 -2.00
N VAL A 35 -31.28 1.04 -2.62
CA VAL A 35 -31.47 0.19 -3.81
C VAL A 35 -32.35 -1.02 -3.49
N LEU A 36 -32.15 -1.67 -2.34
CA LEU A 36 -32.96 -2.81 -1.92
C LEU A 36 -34.40 -2.42 -1.55
N GLN A 37 -34.63 -1.22 -1.03
CA GLN A 37 -35.94 -0.69 -0.63
C GLN A 37 -36.74 -0.16 -1.81
N GLU A 38 -36.15 0.78 -2.55
CA GLU A 38 -36.80 1.55 -3.63
C GLU A 38 -36.74 0.82 -4.96
N ARG A 39 -35.85 -0.19 -5.11
CA ARG A 39 -35.57 -0.87 -6.39
C ARG A 39 -35.19 0.11 -7.49
N GLU A 40 -34.47 1.15 -7.11
CA GLU A 40 -34.05 2.23 -7.98
C GLU A 40 -32.58 2.54 -7.76
N ILE A 41 -31.88 2.89 -8.83
CA ILE A 41 -30.51 3.37 -8.82
C ILE A 41 -30.42 4.72 -9.50
N THR A 42 -29.47 5.54 -9.05
CA THR A 42 -29.18 6.84 -9.66
C THR A 42 -27.76 6.84 -10.17
N ARG A 43 -27.57 7.11 -11.47
CA ARG A 43 -26.22 7.22 -12.05
C ARG A 43 -25.48 8.39 -11.44
N VAL A 44 -24.16 8.24 -11.24
CA VAL A 44 -23.31 9.32 -10.72
C VAL A 44 -23.44 10.55 -11.63
N GLY A 45 -23.77 11.70 -11.05
CA GLY A 45 -24.01 12.95 -11.79
C GLY A 45 -25.40 13.09 -12.42
N SER A 46 -26.23 12.05 -12.38
CA SER A 46 -27.64 12.12 -12.78
C SER A 46 -28.54 12.35 -11.56
N ARG A 47 -29.68 13.01 -11.77
CA ARG A 47 -30.77 13.09 -10.77
C ARG A 47 -31.93 12.15 -11.10
N LYS A 48 -31.85 11.42 -12.21
CA LYS A 48 -32.91 10.54 -12.67
C LYS A 48 -32.69 9.14 -12.09
N ALA A 49 -33.65 8.71 -11.26
CA ALA A 49 -33.71 7.33 -10.80
C ALA A 49 -34.08 6.39 -11.95
N VAL A 50 -33.47 5.21 -11.96
CA VAL A 50 -33.71 4.11 -12.91
C VAL A 50 -34.16 2.91 -12.09
N LYS A 51 -35.32 2.36 -12.41
CA LYS A 51 -35.80 1.13 -11.77
C LYS A 51 -34.93 -0.04 -12.16
N VAL A 52 -34.65 -0.89 -11.19
CA VAL A 52 -33.89 -2.12 -11.36
C VAL A 52 -34.64 -3.31 -10.77
N ASN A 53 -34.60 -4.43 -11.48
CA ASN A 53 -35.16 -5.69 -11.07
C ASN A 53 -34.04 -6.74 -10.91
N VAL A 54 -33.46 -6.81 -9.71
CA VAL A 54 -32.29 -7.66 -9.44
C VAL A 54 -32.54 -8.51 -8.21
N ARG A 55 -32.24 -9.81 -8.30
CA ARG A 55 -32.17 -10.70 -7.14
C ARG A 55 -30.80 -10.50 -6.47
N VAL A 56 -30.77 -10.26 -5.17
CA VAL A 56 -29.51 -10.10 -4.44
C VAL A 56 -29.23 -11.33 -3.59
N ILE A 57 -28.01 -11.86 -3.71
CA ILE A 57 -27.45 -12.86 -2.79
C ILE A 57 -26.27 -12.18 -2.10
N ALA A 58 -26.24 -12.20 -0.77
CA ALA A 58 -25.15 -11.63 0.01
C ALA A 58 -24.43 -12.73 0.79
N ALA A 59 -23.10 -12.67 0.80
CA ALA A 59 -22.23 -13.54 1.59
C ALA A 59 -21.40 -12.71 2.57
N THR A 60 -21.07 -13.29 3.73
CA THR A 60 -20.16 -12.67 4.70
C THR A 60 -19.56 -13.72 5.63
N HIS A 61 -18.35 -13.45 6.08
CA HIS A 61 -17.67 -14.20 7.14
C HIS A 61 -17.81 -13.53 8.52
N VAL A 62 -18.39 -12.33 8.58
CA VAL A 62 -18.55 -11.51 9.78
C VAL A 62 -19.87 -11.85 10.47
N ASP A 63 -19.86 -11.93 11.80
CA ASP A 63 -21.10 -11.98 12.59
C ASP A 63 -21.81 -10.61 12.49
N LEU A 64 -22.86 -10.55 11.68
CA LEU A 64 -23.62 -9.31 11.46
C LEU A 64 -24.34 -8.85 12.73
N ALA A 65 -24.76 -9.74 13.63
CA ALA A 65 -25.39 -9.36 14.89
C ALA A 65 -24.39 -8.69 15.84
N GLN A 66 -23.14 -9.17 15.86
CA GLN A 66 -22.05 -8.48 16.55
C GLN A 66 -21.69 -7.15 15.87
N ALA A 67 -21.61 -7.12 14.54
CA ALA A 67 -21.29 -5.89 13.80
C ALA A 67 -22.34 -4.78 13.98
N ILE A 68 -23.61 -5.14 14.18
CA ILE A 68 -24.68 -4.18 14.56
C ILE A 68 -24.44 -3.61 15.96
N ARG A 69 -24.13 -4.46 16.96
CA ARG A 69 -23.82 -4.02 18.33
C ARG A 69 -22.63 -3.06 18.38
N GLU A 70 -21.64 -3.29 17.53
CA GLU A 70 -20.45 -2.45 17.38
C GLU A 70 -20.65 -1.22 16.47
N ARG A 71 -21.89 -0.99 15.98
CA ARG A 71 -22.26 0.09 15.05
C ARG A 71 -21.46 0.10 13.73
N ARG A 72 -20.89 -1.04 13.34
CA ARG A 72 -20.19 -1.23 12.07
C ARG A 72 -21.14 -1.68 10.95
N PHE A 73 -22.29 -2.25 11.29
CA PHE A 73 -23.33 -2.65 10.34
C PHE A 73 -24.68 -2.07 10.73
N ARG A 74 -25.44 -1.56 9.76
CA ARG A 74 -26.75 -0.96 10.02
C ARG A 74 -27.81 -2.03 10.18
N GLU A 75 -28.56 -1.91 11.27
CA GLU A 75 -29.64 -2.82 11.62
C GLU A 75 -30.74 -2.87 10.55
N ASP A 76 -31.07 -1.74 9.94
CA ASP A 76 -32.08 -1.65 8.87
C ASP A 76 -31.69 -2.40 7.59
N LEU A 77 -30.41 -2.36 7.21
CA LEU A 77 -29.87 -3.16 6.11
C LEU A 77 -29.86 -4.66 6.45
N TYR A 78 -29.51 -5.01 7.68
CA TYR A 78 -29.52 -6.41 8.13
C TYR A 78 -30.90 -7.03 7.96
N TYR A 79 -31.96 -6.39 8.45
CA TYR A 79 -33.32 -6.91 8.28
C TYR A 79 -33.76 -6.99 6.81
N ARG A 80 -33.25 -6.11 5.94
CA ARG A 80 -33.58 -6.17 4.51
C ARG A 80 -32.88 -7.31 3.77
N LEU A 81 -31.68 -7.71 4.22
CA LEU A 81 -30.94 -8.85 3.66
C LEU A 81 -31.35 -10.18 4.31
N ASN A 82 -31.75 -10.16 5.57
CA ASN A 82 -32.08 -11.32 6.39
C ASN A 82 -33.49 -11.87 6.09
N ILE A 83 -33.75 -12.23 4.84
CA ILE A 83 -35.01 -12.84 4.40
C ILE A 83 -34.89 -14.36 4.41
N ALA A 84 -33.78 -14.90 3.90
CA ALA A 84 -33.49 -16.33 3.91
C ALA A 84 -31.98 -16.50 4.14
N ILE A 85 -31.60 -17.01 5.32
CA ILE A 85 -30.22 -17.32 5.65
C ILE A 85 -29.95 -18.79 5.36
N VAL A 86 -28.87 -19.05 4.63
CA VAL A 86 -28.28 -20.39 4.52
C VAL A 86 -26.99 -20.38 5.32
N PRO A 87 -26.98 -20.92 6.56
CA PRO A 87 -25.75 -21.03 7.33
C PRO A 87 -24.85 -22.06 6.67
N LEU A 88 -23.68 -21.62 6.21
CA LEU A 88 -22.75 -22.47 5.50
C LEU A 88 -21.58 -22.84 6.42
N PRO A 89 -21.52 -24.06 6.98
CA PRO A 89 -20.49 -24.44 7.94
C PRO A 89 -19.09 -24.45 7.28
N PRO A 90 -18.00 -24.20 8.02
CA PRO A 90 -16.65 -24.36 7.49
C PRO A 90 -16.38 -25.81 7.09
N LEU A 91 -15.46 -26.04 6.14
CA LEU A 91 -15.16 -27.37 5.59
C LEU A 91 -14.89 -28.44 6.66
N ARG A 92 -14.22 -28.07 7.76
CA ARG A 92 -13.94 -28.96 8.91
C ARG A 92 -15.17 -29.59 9.57
N GLN A 93 -16.35 -28.98 9.42
CA GLN A 93 -17.63 -29.47 9.94
C GLN A 93 -18.45 -30.23 8.88
N ARG A 94 -17.97 -30.30 7.64
CA ARG A 94 -18.60 -31.00 6.51
C ARG A 94 -17.56 -31.78 5.70
N ARG A 95 -16.78 -32.59 6.41
CA ARG A 95 -15.65 -33.34 5.83
C ARG A 95 -16.08 -34.29 4.71
N GLN A 96 -17.31 -34.78 4.75
CA GLN A 96 -17.91 -35.59 3.68
C GLN A 96 -17.96 -34.91 2.30
N ASP A 97 -17.84 -33.58 2.23
CA ASP A 97 -17.77 -32.85 0.97
C ASP A 97 -16.36 -32.89 0.36
N ILE A 98 -15.33 -33.19 1.16
CA ILE A 98 -13.91 -33.17 0.75
C ILE A 98 -13.63 -34.14 -0.40
N PRO A 99 -14.10 -35.40 -0.44
CA PRO A 99 -13.82 -36.28 -1.56
C PRO A 99 -14.39 -35.77 -2.89
N LEU A 100 -15.61 -35.21 -2.86
CA LEU A 100 -16.27 -34.66 -4.04
C LEU A 100 -15.58 -33.39 -4.52
N LEU A 101 -15.27 -32.48 -3.61
CA LEU A 101 -14.49 -31.27 -3.89
C LEU A 101 -13.09 -31.62 -4.40
N ALA A 102 -12.46 -32.63 -3.83
CA ALA A 102 -11.12 -33.04 -4.21
C ALA A 102 -11.09 -33.59 -5.64
N ASN A 103 -12.00 -34.51 -5.96
CA ASN A 103 -12.15 -35.02 -7.32
C ASN A 103 -12.49 -33.92 -8.32
N HIS A 104 -13.30 -32.94 -7.92
CA HIS A 104 -13.60 -31.77 -8.74
C HIS A 104 -12.34 -30.95 -9.04
N PHE A 105 -11.56 -30.57 -8.02
CA PHE A 105 -10.35 -29.78 -8.20
C PHE A 105 -9.26 -30.53 -8.98
N LEU A 106 -9.06 -31.82 -8.69
CA LEU A 106 -8.13 -32.67 -9.45
C LEU A 106 -8.49 -32.72 -10.93
N SER A 107 -9.78 -32.90 -11.23
CA SER A 107 -10.28 -32.91 -12.62
C SER A 107 -10.17 -31.54 -13.29
N LEU A 108 -10.47 -30.46 -12.55
CA LEU A 108 -10.41 -29.09 -13.03
C LEU A 108 -8.98 -28.72 -13.44
N TYR A 109 -8.01 -28.95 -12.55
CA TYR A 109 -6.62 -28.57 -12.79
C TYR A 109 -5.87 -29.52 -13.71
N ALA A 110 -6.17 -30.83 -13.68
CA ALA A 110 -5.63 -31.74 -14.69
C ALA A 110 -6.03 -31.28 -16.10
N ARG A 111 -7.30 -30.90 -16.29
CA ARG A 111 -7.79 -30.38 -17.58
C ARG A 111 -7.12 -29.07 -17.97
N ARG A 112 -7.01 -28.11 -17.05
CA ARG A 112 -6.46 -26.78 -17.33
C ARG A 112 -4.95 -26.82 -17.64
N LEU A 113 -4.23 -27.76 -17.02
CA LEU A 113 -2.81 -28.05 -17.27
C LEU A 113 -2.54 -29.05 -18.42
N GLY A 114 -3.57 -29.54 -19.10
CA GLY A 114 -3.43 -30.50 -20.21
C GLY A 114 -2.84 -31.86 -19.80
N ARG A 115 -3.06 -32.30 -18.56
CA ARG A 115 -2.56 -33.57 -18.00
C ARG A 115 -3.68 -34.60 -17.83
N PRO A 116 -3.37 -35.91 -17.83
CA PRO A 116 -4.34 -36.94 -17.48
C PRO A 116 -4.85 -36.73 -16.04
N THR A 117 -6.14 -37.02 -15.83
CA THR A 117 -6.80 -36.89 -14.52
C THR A 117 -6.08 -37.74 -13.49
N ARG A 118 -5.70 -37.10 -12.38
CA ARG A 118 -5.01 -37.76 -11.27
C ARG A 118 -6.02 -38.22 -10.24
N TYR A 119 -5.67 -39.28 -9.53
CA TYR A 119 -6.47 -39.82 -8.43
C TYR A 119 -5.67 -39.75 -7.13
N LEU A 120 -6.38 -39.62 -6.02
CA LEU A 120 -5.77 -39.66 -4.68
C LEU A 120 -5.57 -41.11 -4.29
N ALA A 121 -4.38 -41.43 -3.76
CA ALA A 121 -4.20 -42.65 -3.00
C ALA A 121 -5.19 -42.66 -1.82
N PRO A 122 -5.70 -43.82 -1.39
CA PRO A 122 -6.62 -43.92 -0.25
C PRO A 122 -6.08 -43.20 1.00
N GLU A 123 -4.80 -43.35 1.30
CA GLU A 123 -4.12 -42.73 2.44
C GLU A 123 -4.01 -41.20 2.30
N ALA A 124 -3.95 -40.70 1.06
CA ALA A 124 -3.93 -39.28 0.77
C ALA A 124 -5.32 -38.67 1.02
N LEU A 125 -6.38 -39.37 0.60
CA LEU A 125 -7.75 -38.96 0.89
C LEU A 125 -8.03 -38.95 2.38
N ASP A 126 -7.61 -39.98 3.12
CA ASP A 126 -7.74 -40.03 4.58
C ASP A 126 -7.05 -38.83 5.25
N ARG A 127 -5.85 -38.47 4.78
CA ARG A 127 -5.12 -37.31 5.30
C ARG A 127 -5.81 -35.98 5.00
N LEU A 128 -6.48 -35.85 3.85
CA LEU A 128 -7.32 -34.68 3.54
C LEU A 128 -8.57 -34.63 4.44
N MET A 129 -9.16 -35.79 4.75
CA MET A 129 -10.34 -35.90 5.62
C MET A 129 -10.03 -35.57 7.08
N ASP A 130 -8.82 -35.89 7.54
CA ASP A 130 -8.39 -35.67 8.92
C ASP A 130 -7.90 -34.25 9.19
N TYR A 131 -7.46 -33.54 8.14
CA TYR A 131 -6.88 -32.21 8.27
C TYR A 131 -7.94 -31.14 8.64
N PRO A 132 -7.61 -30.19 9.55
CA PRO A 132 -8.59 -29.22 10.08
C PRO A 132 -8.99 -28.08 9.12
N TRP A 133 -8.32 -27.94 7.97
CA TRP A 133 -8.60 -26.91 6.95
C TRP A 133 -8.80 -25.49 7.53
N PRO A 134 -7.80 -24.90 8.22
CA PRO A 134 -7.88 -23.52 8.73
C PRO A 134 -8.22 -22.49 7.64
N GLY A 135 -7.73 -22.68 6.41
CA GLY A 135 -8.06 -21.85 5.24
C GLY A 135 -9.29 -22.34 4.45
N ASN A 136 -10.05 -23.30 4.99
CA ASN A 136 -11.32 -23.80 4.44
C ASN A 136 -11.16 -24.33 2.99
N ILE A 137 -12.19 -24.24 2.15
CA ILE A 137 -12.17 -24.74 0.76
C ILE A 137 -11.01 -24.15 -0.06
N ARG A 138 -10.60 -22.89 0.19
CA ARG A 138 -9.48 -22.25 -0.52
C ARG A 138 -8.14 -22.95 -0.27
N GLU A 139 -7.91 -23.41 0.96
CA GLU A 139 -6.71 -24.18 1.28
C GLU A 139 -6.75 -25.58 0.67
N LEU A 140 -7.93 -26.24 0.66
CA LEU A 140 -8.12 -27.52 -0.02
C LEU A 140 -7.82 -27.41 -1.53
N GLU A 141 -8.39 -26.40 -2.18
CA GLU A 141 -8.18 -26.09 -3.59
C GLU A 141 -6.68 -25.88 -3.89
N ASN A 142 -6.00 -25.02 -3.13
CA ASN A 142 -4.57 -24.76 -3.30
C ASN A 142 -3.70 -26.00 -3.05
N THR A 143 -4.05 -26.82 -2.04
CA THR A 143 -3.32 -28.05 -1.71
C THR A 143 -3.39 -29.04 -2.87
N LEU A 144 -4.59 -29.24 -3.42
CA LEU A 144 -4.80 -30.17 -4.53
C LEU A 144 -4.26 -29.64 -5.85
N HIS A 145 -4.35 -28.33 -6.09
CA HIS A 145 -3.68 -27.71 -7.21
C HIS A 145 -2.16 -27.99 -7.15
N ASN A 146 -1.51 -27.70 -6.02
CA ASN A 146 -0.08 -27.94 -5.85
C ASN A 146 0.26 -29.42 -6.00
N ALA A 147 -0.59 -30.31 -5.49
CA ALA A 147 -0.41 -31.74 -5.66
C ALA A 147 -0.45 -32.15 -7.15
N VAL A 148 -1.37 -31.61 -7.96
CA VAL A 148 -1.42 -31.87 -9.42
C VAL A 148 -0.19 -31.29 -10.14
N LEU A 149 0.27 -30.10 -9.72
CA LEU A 149 1.43 -29.43 -10.30
C LEU A 149 2.74 -30.20 -10.05
N LEU A 150 2.94 -30.68 -8.81
CA LEU A 150 4.18 -31.32 -8.37
C LEU A 150 4.22 -32.83 -8.63
N SER A 151 3.07 -33.49 -8.77
CA SER A 151 2.99 -34.93 -9.03
C SER A 151 3.48 -35.27 -10.44
N ARG A 152 4.52 -36.11 -10.47
CA ARG A 152 5.04 -36.73 -11.70
C ARG A 152 4.22 -37.96 -12.10
N GLU A 153 3.58 -38.60 -11.12
CA GLU A 153 2.76 -39.80 -11.28
C GLU A 153 1.27 -39.47 -11.34
N GLU A 154 0.44 -40.43 -11.74
CA GLU A 154 -1.02 -40.27 -11.81
C GLU A 154 -1.70 -40.36 -10.45
N GLU A 155 -1.06 -41.06 -9.51
CA GLU A 155 -1.51 -41.22 -8.13
C GLU A 155 -0.86 -40.18 -7.21
N ILE A 156 -1.69 -39.48 -6.43
CA ILE A 156 -1.24 -38.48 -5.47
C ILE A 156 -1.13 -39.13 -4.09
N THR A 157 0.09 -39.17 -3.56
CA THR A 157 0.40 -39.75 -2.25
C THR A 157 0.40 -38.70 -1.13
N PRO A 158 0.31 -39.10 0.16
CA PRO A 158 0.30 -38.15 1.28
C PRO A 158 1.49 -37.19 1.33
N ALA A 159 2.67 -37.62 0.86
CA ALA A 159 3.89 -36.80 0.84
C ALA A 159 3.79 -35.60 -0.12
N GLN A 160 2.88 -35.67 -1.09
CA GLN A 160 2.64 -34.62 -2.08
C GLN A 160 1.54 -33.64 -1.61
N LEU A 161 0.77 -34.01 -0.58
CA LEU A 161 -0.18 -33.14 0.10
C LEU A 161 0.57 -32.29 1.13
N ARG A 162 1.07 -31.14 0.70
CA ARG A 162 1.75 -30.15 1.57
C ARG A 162 0.76 -29.47 2.52
N LEU A 163 0.32 -30.21 3.54
CA LEU A 163 -0.62 -29.75 4.56
C LEU A 163 0.12 -29.05 5.71
N THR A 164 -0.35 -27.87 6.12
CA THR A 164 0.28 -27.06 7.18
C THR A 164 -0.02 -27.63 8.56
N THR A 165 0.91 -28.34 9.19
CA THR A 165 0.70 -28.86 10.55
C THR A 165 0.79 -27.74 11.60
N LEU A 166 -0.35 -27.09 11.89
CA LEU A 166 -0.46 -26.07 12.94
C LEU A 166 -0.48 -26.61 14.38
N HIS A 167 -0.26 -27.91 14.62
CA HIS A 167 -0.36 -28.53 15.95
C HIS A 167 0.70 -29.60 16.29
N ALA A 168 1.88 -29.54 15.67
CA ALA A 168 3.05 -30.28 16.17
C ALA A 168 4.01 -29.28 16.82
N ALA A 169 4.42 -29.55 18.07
CA ALA A 169 5.56 -28.89 18.71
C ALA A 169 6.74 -28.83 17.73
N PRO A 170 7.60 -27.78 17.80
CA PRO A 170 8.58 -27.48 16.78
C PRO A 170 9.57 -28.63 16.65
N LEU A 171 9.33 -29.51 15.67
CA LEU A 171 10.35 -30.36 15.12
C LEU A 171 10.98 -29.55 14.01
N THR A 172 12.19 -29.12 14.30
CA THR A 172 13.21 -28.59 13.39
C THR A 172 13.18 -29.29 12.03
N ALA A 173 12.36 -28.79 11.11
CA ALA A 173 12.59 -28.92 9.67
C ALA A 173 13.31 -27.63 9.29
N THR A 174 14.62 -27.76 9.22
CA THR A 174 15.61 -26.70 9.26
C THR A 174 15.63 -25.87 7.99
N ASP A 175 15.79 -24.55 8.15
CA ASP A 175 16.20 -23.56 7.14
C ASP A 175 17.39 -24.04 6.25
N ILE A 176 18.11 -25.07 6.71
CA ILE A 176 19.16 -25.81 6.00
C ILE A 176 18.72 -26.34 4.62
N GLU A 177 17.48 -26.81 4.41
CA GLU A 177 17.11 -27.38 3.10
C GLU A 177 16.92 -26.33 1.99
N LEU A 178 16.47 -25.13 2.35
CA LEU A 178 16.35 -24.01 1.41
C LEU A 178 17.71 -23.35 1.18
N ASP A 179 18.51 -23.20 2.23
CA ASP A 179 19.88 -22.71 2.13
C ASP A 179 20.76 -23.67 1.32
N ASP A 180 20.67 -24.99 1.54
CA ASP A 180 21.40 -26.00 0.77
C ASP A 180 20.98 -25.99 -0.71
N PHE A 181 19.69 -25.82 -1.00
CA PHE A 181 19.21 -25.66 -2.38
C PHE A 181 19.75 -24.37 -3.03
N ILE A 182 19.72 -23.24 -2.32
CA ILE A 182 20.25 -21.96 -2.83
C ILE A 182 21.77 -22.04 -3.04
N HIS A 183 22.51 -22.64 -2.10
CA HIS A 183 23.95 -22.87 -2.22
C HIS A 183 24.29 -23.77 -3.41
N GLN A 184 23.51 -24.83 -3.64
CA GLN A 184 23.71 -25.73 -4.78
C GLN A 184 23.39 -25.07 -6.12
N GLN A 185 22.44 -24.12 -6.15
CA GLN A 185 22.12 -23.36 -7.37
C GLN A 185 23.10 -22.21 -7.65
N LEU A 186 23.68 -21.58 -6.62
CA LEU A 186 24.74 -20.55 -6.75
C LEU A 186 26.04 -21.11 -7.36
N ALA A 187 26.31 -22.40 -7.15
CA ALA A 187 27.50 -23.08 -7.65
C ALA A 187 27.41 -23.51 -9.14
N GLN A 188 26.26 -23.34 -9.80
CA GLN A 188 26.07 -23.72 -11.20
C GLN A 188 26.40 -22.56 -12.15
N PRO A 189 27.29 -22.75 -13.16
CA PRO A 189 27.54 -21.73 -14.17
C PRO A 189 26.36 -21.59 -15.16
N GLY A 190 25.89 -20.36 -15.38
CA GLY A 190 24.75 -20.05 -16.26
C GLY A 190 24.17 -18.65 -16.00
N ASP A 191 22.96 -18.38 -16.52
CA ASP A 191 22.21 -17.13 -16.29
C ASP A 191 22.07 -16.83 -14.79
N ALA A 192 21.98 -15.54 -14.43
CA ALA A 192 21.91 -15.10 -13.04
C ALA A 192 20.81 -15.88 -12.27
N LEU A 193 21.16 -16.40 -11.08
CA LEU A 193 20.26 -17.23 -10.26
C LEU A 193 18.88 -16.59 -10.07
N TRP A 194 18.87 -15.27 -9.90
CA TRP A 194 17.66 -14.47 -9.80
C TRP A 194 16.74 -14.64 -11.01
N GLU A 195 17.23 -14.56 -12.24
CA GLU A 195 16.41 -14.69 -13.45
C GLU A 195 15.87 -16.11 -13.63
N ARG A 196 16.69 -17.12 -13.30
CA ARG A 196 16.29 -18.53 -13.33
C ARG A 196 15.20 -18.84 -12.31
N MET A 197 15.40 -18.43 -11.05
CA MET A 197 14.44 -18.64 -9.96
C MET A 197 13.18 -17.83 -10.19
N THR A 198 13.30 -16.53 -10.47
CA THR A 198 12.16 -15.65 -10.74
C THR A 198 11.37 -16.12 -11.95
N GLY A 199 12.05 -16.49 -13.03
CA GLY A 199 11.39 -17.04 -14.23
C GLY A 199 10.68 -18.37 -13.96
N ALA A 200 11.28 -19.27 -13.17
CA ALA A 200 10.65 -20.52 -12.77
C ALA A 200 9.44 -20.30 -11.84
N LEU A 201 9.57 -19.41 -10.87
CA LEU A 201 8.51 -19.03 -9.93
C LEU A 201 7.34 -18.38 -10.67
N ILE A 202 7.61 -17.48 -11.60
CA ILE A 202 6.59 -16.77 -12.37
C ILE A 202 5.90 -17.67 -13.38
N ARG A 203 6.64 -18.52 -14.10
CA ARG A 203 6.02 -19.55 -14.96
C ARG A 203 5.19 -20.52 -14.14
N GLY A 204 5.68 -20.91 -12.95
CA GLY A 204 4.93 -21.75 -12.02
C GLY A 204 3.65 -21.09 -11.53
N ALA A 205 3.69 -19.83 -11.11
CA ALA A 205 2.52 -19.08 -10.66
C ALA A 205 1.52 -18.79 -11.78
N MET A 206 2.01 -18.49 -12.99
CA MET A 206 1.16 -18.28 -14.17
C MET A 206 0.47 -19.56 -14.61
N ALA A 207 1.19 -20.69 -14.61
CA ALA A 207 0.57 -22.00 -14.82
C ALA A 207 -0.44 -22.32 -13.70
N HIS A 208 -0.14 -21.95 -12.45
CA HIS A 208 -1.02 -22.20 -11.31
C HIS A 208 -2.31 -21.37 -11.36
N CYS A 209 -2.26 -20.19 -11.95
CA CYS A 209 -3.39 -19.28 -12.05
C CYS A 209 -3.98 -19.21 -13.46
N ASP A 210 -3.58 -20.08 -14.38
CA ASP A 210 -4.35 -20.22 -15.60
C ASP A 210 -4.04 -19.16 -16.65
N ASP A 211 -2.80 -18.68 -16.64
CA ASP A 211 -2.35 -17.42 -17.24
C ASP A 211 -3.10 -16.17 -16.74
N ASN A 212 -3.84 -16.27 -15.62
CA ASN A 212 -4.46 -15.12 -14.98
C ASN A 212 -3.42 -14.34 -14.17
N GLN A 213 -2.86 -13.32 -14.80
CA GLN A 213 -1.84 -12.44 -14.23
C GLN A 213 -2.26 -11.77 -12.92
N SER A 214 -3.55 -11.50 -12.70
CA SER A 214 -4.01 -10.91 -11.44
C SER A 214 -3.92 -11.89 -10.28
N GLN A 215 -4.30 -13.14 -10.53
CA GLN A 215 -4.28 -14.20 -9.52
C GLN A 215 -2.86 -14.71 -9.29
N ALA A 216 -2.05 -14.85 -10.35
CA ALA A 216 -0.66 -15.23 -10.22
C ALA A 216 0.15 -14.21 -9.43
N ALA A 217 -0.21 -12.92 -9.54
CA ALA A 217 0.47 -11.87 -8.81
C ALA A 217 0.09 -11.89 -7.33
N ALA A 218 -1.21 -12.04 -7.04
CA ALA A 218 -1.70 -12.23 -5.68
C ALA A 218 -1.11 -13.48 -5.01
N LEU A 219 -0.95 -14.59 -5.76
CA LEU A 219 -0.32 -15.83 -5.29
C LEU A 219 1.15 -15.64 -4.93
N LEU A 220 1.87 -14.86 -5.74
CA LEU A 220 3.27 -14.51 -5.51
C LEU A 220 3.46 -13.38 -4.48
N GLY A 221 2.37 -12.80 -3.96
CA GLY A 221 2.43 -11.67 -3.03
C GLY A 221 2.97 -10.38 -3.65
N ILE A 222 2.90 -10.24 -4.98
CA ILE A 222 3.37 -9.07 -5.74
C ILE A 222 2.21 -8.42 -6.49
N SER A 223 2.34 -7.16 -6.92
CA SER A 223 1.28 -6.55 -7.73
C SER A 223 1.18 -7.17 -9.12
N ARG A 224 -0.04 -7.15 -9.69
CA ARG A 224 -0.32 -7.58 -11.08
C ARG A 224 0.62 -6.92 -12.08
N HIS A 225 1.02 -5.68 -11.82
CA HIS A 225 1.95 -4.94 -12.67
C HIS A 225 3.36 -5.56 -12.61
N THR A 226 3.88 -5.84 -11.42
CA THR A 226 5.19 -6.50 -11.23
C THR A 226 5.24 -7.86 -11.92
N LEU A 227 4.17 -8.66 -11.79
CA LEU A 227 4.09 -9.93 -12.50
C LEU A 227 4.10 -9.76 -14.02
N ARG A 228 3.34 -8.81 -14.55
CA ARG A 228 3.25 -8.55 -16.00
C ARG A 228 4.57 -8.05 -16.58
N THR A 229 5.30 -7.21 -15.86
CA THR A 229 6.64 -6.76 -16.26
C THR A 229 7.61 -7.94 -16.35
N GLN A 230 7.62 -8.79 -15.33
CA GLN A 230 8.48 -9.97 -15.33
C GLN A 230 8.09 -10.99 -16.42
N LEU A 231 6.79 -11.15 -16.70
CA LEU A 231 6.28 -11.94 -17.82
C LEU A 231 6.76 -11.47 -19.20
N ALA A 232 6.91 -10.15 -19.37
CA ALA A 232 7.45 -9.57 -20.59
C ALA A 232 8.97 -9.80 -20.70
N ASN A 233 9.69 -9.70 -19.58
CA ASN A 233 11.14 -9.92 -19.51
C ASN A 233 11.52 -11.38 -19.82
N ILE A 234 10.71 -12.35 -19.37
CA ILE A 234 10.91 -13.78 -19.66
C ILE A 234 10.30 -14.23 -21.01
N GLY A 235 9.78 -13.30 -21.81
CA GLY A 235 9.30 -13.55 -23.17
C GLY A 235 7.97 -14.31 -23.30
N VAL A 236 7.22 -14.51 -22.21
CA VAL A 236 5.95 -15.27 -22.19
C VAL A 236 4.79 -14.45 -22.74
N ILE A 237 4.83 -13.12 -22.61
CA ILE A 237 3.91 -12.22 -23.30
C ILE A 237 4.69 -11.37 -24.30
N LYS A 238 4.10 -11.09 -25.46
CA LYS A 238 4.69 -10.12 -26.39
C LYS A 238 4.87 -8.79 -25.66
N SER A 239 6.11 -8.34 -25.49
CA SER A 239 6.42 -6.92 -25.31
C SER A 239 5.60 -6.15 -26.33
N ARG A 240 4.91 -5.08 -25.92
CA ARG A 240 3.98 -4.32 -26.75
C ARG A 240 4.74 -3.74 -27.95
N ARG A 241 4.90 -4.54 -29.01
CA ARG A 241 5.60 -4.16 -30.23
C ARG A 241 4.63 -3.31 -31.02
N ARG A 242 4.89 -2.00 -30.95
CA ARG A 242 4.75 -0.97 -31.99
C ARG A 242 4.12 -1.51 -33.28
N VAL A 243 2.93 -1.03 -33.62
CA VAL A 243 2.23 -1.39 -34.87
C VAL A 243 3.12 -0.98 -36.06
N GLU A 244 3.58 -1.95 -36.84
CA GLU A 244 4.23 -1.71 -38.13
C GLU A 244 3.17 -1.34 -39.17
N SER A 245 3.21 -0.09 -39.65
CA SER A 245 2.52 0.34 -40.86
C SER A 245 3.49 0.40 -42.04
N ALA A 246 3.09 -0.16 -43.17
CA ALA A 246 3.77 -0.15 -44.47
C ALA A 246 4.14 1.29 -44.94
N PRO A 247 5.12 1.45 -45.85
CA PRO A 247 5.91 2.66 -45.97
C PRO A 247 5.09 3.79 -46.58
N ARG A 248 4.79 4.80 -45.77
CA ARG A 248 4.35 6.11 -46.25
C ARG A 248 5.37 7.17 -45.83
N ARG A 249 5.63 8.05 -46.79
CA ARG A 249 6.77 8.93 -46.90
C ARG A 249 6.85 9.94 -45.74
N LEU A 250 8.08 10.08 -45.24
CA LEU A 250 8.70 11.25 -44.61
C LEU A 250 7.73 12.40 -44.20
N ALA A 251 7.36 12.43 -42.92
CA ALA A 251 7.12 13.65 -42.15
C ALA A 251 7.19 13.33 -40.63
N GLU A 252 8.29 13.77 -40.03
CA GLU A 252 8.64 14.10 -38.63
C GLU A 252 7.83 13.57 -37.42
N ALA A 253 8.58 12.85 -36.55
CA ALA A 253 8.51 12.69 -35.08
C ALA A 253 7.15 12.45 -34.39
N ALA A 254 6.75 11.18 -34.28
CA ALA A 254 5.68 10.71 -33.41
C ALA A 254 6.14 10.56 -31.94
N SER A 255 5.40 11.17 -31.01
CA SER A 255 5.56 11.10 -29.56
C SER A 255 5.36 9.69 -29.00
N VAL A 256 6.29 9.25 -28.15
CA VAL A 256 6.11 8.07 -27.29
C VAL A 256 5.15 8.47 -26.16
N ASP A 257 4.05 7.73 -25.95
CA ASP A 257 3.22 7.90 -24.74
C ASP A 257 4.09 7.65 -23.50
N ARG A 258 4.32 8.69 -22.70
CA ARG A 258 5.13 8.64 -21.47
C ARG A 258 4.19 8.62 -20.27
N GLU A 259 4.55 7.96 -19.18
CA GLU A 259 3.69 7.81 -18.00
C GLU A 259 4.42 8.28 -16.74
N LEU A 260 3.72 9.03 -15.88
CA LEU A 260 4.16 9.46 -14.55
C LEU A 260 3.23 8.89 -13.48
N ARG A 261 3.72 7.95 -12.67
CA ARG A 261 2.96 7.36 -11.55
C ARG A 261 3.35 8.01 -10.23
N ILE A 262 2.42 8.69 -9.58
CA ILE A 262 2.64 9.45 -8.35
C ILE A 262 2.01 8.72 -7.16
N GLY A 263 2.84 8.36 -6.18
CA GLY A 263 2.39 8.02 -4.84
C GLY A 263 2.21 9.27 -3.99
N TYR A 264 1.07 9.39 -3.31
CA TYR A 264 0.81 10.54 -2.45
C TYR A 264 0.10 10.15 -1.15
N GLN A 265 0.29 10.97 -0.12
CA GLN A 265 -0.59 11.02 1.04
C GLN A 265 -1.57 12.17 0.82
N ARG A 266 -2.82 12.02 1.28
CA ARG A 266 -3.90 12.98 0.96
C ARG A 266 -3.66 14.42 1.41
N PHE A 267 -2.83 14.64 2.44
CA PHE A 267 -2.51 15.97 2.94
C PHE A 267 -1.24 16.55 2.32
N GLY A 268 -1.18 17.88 2.19
CA GLY A 268 -0.01 18.62 1.70
C GLY A 268 -0.09 18.96 0.22
N ASN A 269 1.06 19.29 -0.38
CA ASN A 269 1.13 19.84 -1.73
C ASN A 269 0.54 18.90 -2.79
N LEU A 270 0.94 17.62 -2.79
CA LEU A 270 0.45 16.65 -3.77
C LEU A 270 -1.07 16.41 -3.68
N GLY A 271 -1.64 16.45 -2.46
CA GLY A 271 -3.09 16.35 -2.28
C GLY A 271 -3.82 17.51 -2.96
N ILE A 272 -3.31 18.74 -2.80
CA ILE A 272 -3.89 19.92 -3.43
C ILE A 272 -3.65 19.94 -4.94
N LEU A 273 -2.46 19.53 -5.39
CA LEU A 273 -2.14 19.42 -6.81
C LEU A 273 -3.12 18.49 -7.53
N LYS A 274 -3.39 17.31 -6.93
CA LYS A 274 -4.38 16.35 -7.41
C LYS A 274 -5.81 16.91 -7.36
N ALA A 275 -6.21 17.53 -6.25
CA ALA A 275 -7.55 18.11 -6.10
C ALA A 275 -7.84 19.18 -7.17
N ARG A 276 -6.81 19.91 -7.60
CA ARG A 276 -6.89 20.96 -8.63
C ARG A 276 -6.84 20.44 -10.06
N GLN A 277 -6.43 19.18 -10.28
CA GLN A 277 -6.28 18.56 -11.62
C GLN A 277 -5.40 19.37 -12.60
N SER A 278 -4.51 20.22 -12.07
CA SER A 278 -3.69 21.10 -12.90
C SER A 278 -2.53 20.34 -13.55
N LEU A 279 -2.10 19.23 -12.93
CA LEU A 279 -0.97 18.42 -13.40
C LEU A 279 -1.31 17.65 -14.68
N GLU A 280 -2.49 17.04 -14.74
CA GLU A 280 -2.98 16.32 -15.91
C GLU A 280 -3.11 17.26 -17.11
N SER A 281 -3.63 18.46 -16.88
CA SER A 281 -3.76 19.50 -17.91
C SER A 281 -2.38 19.98 -18.39
N ALA A 282 -1.42 20.13 -17.46
CA ALA A 282 -0.05 20.52 -17.73
C ALA A 282 0.72 19.49 -18.59
N PHE A 283 0.45 18.20 -18.38
CA PHE A 283 1.12 17.09 -19.06
C PHE A 283 0.40 16.57 -20.30
N ALA A 284 -0.88 16.88 -20.48
CA ALA A 284 -1.63 16.52 -21.69
C ALA A 284 -0.98 17.09 -22.96
N SER A 285 -0.41 18.30 -22.89
CA SER A 285 0.32 18.91 -24.01
C SER A 285 1.69 18.29 -24.29
N LEU A 286 2.21 17.49 -23.35
CA LEU A 286 3.50 16.80 -23.44
C LEU A 286 3.35 15.31 -23.78
N GLY A 287 2.12 14.82 -23.98
CA GLY A 287 1.86 13.40 -24.23
C GLY A 287 2.21 12.50 -23.04
N VAL A 288 2.09 13.04 -21.81
CA VAL A 288 2.40 12.30 -20.57
C VAL A 288 1.09 11.98 -19.82
N SER A 289 0.84 10.70 -19.52
CA SER A 289 -0.28 10.32 -18.65
C SER A 289 0.12 10.33 -17.18
N VAL A 290 -0.72 10.91 -16.32
CA VAL A 290 -0.49 10.96 -14.87
C VAL A 290 -1.41 9.97 -14.17
N LEU A 291 -0.84 9.13 -13.30
CA LEU A 291 -1.59 8.19 -12.47
C LEU A 291 -1.31 8.45 -10.99
N TRP A 292 -2.36 8.44 -10.16
CA TRP A 292 -2.25 8.71 -8.73
C TRP A 292 -2.55 7.45 -7.91
N SER A 293 -1.70 7.16 -6.92
CA SER A 293 -1.88 6.09 -5.95
C SER A 293 -1.79 6.66 -4.53
N GLU A 294 -2.82 6.44 -3.73
CA GLU A 294 -2.87 6.88 -2.34
C GLU A 294 -2.14 5.88 -1.43
N PHE A 295 -1.34 6.39 -0.50
CA PHE A 295 -0.68 5.59 0.54
C PHE A 295 -0.98 6.12 1.94
N PRO A 296 -1.12 5.23 2.94
CA PRO A 296 -1.42 5.64 4.31
C PRO A 296 -0.23 6.32 5.02
N ALA A 297 1.02 5.97 4.65
CA ALA A 297 2.22 6.57 5.21
C ALA A 297 3.45 6.38 4.30
N GLY A 298 4.55 7.02 4.70
CA GLY A 298 5.81 7.03 3.94
C GLY A 298 6.43 5.64 3.70
N PRO A 299 6.51 4.74 4.69
CA PRO A 299 7.11 3.41 4.47
C PRO A 299 6.43 2.60 3.35
N GLN A 300 5.10 2.61 3.31
CA GLN A 300 4.33 1.92 2.26
C GLN A 300 4.55 2.55 0.88
N LEU A 301 4.60 3.89 0.82
CA LEU A 301 4.90 4.61 -0.42
C LEU A 301 6.29 4.25 -0.94
N LEU A 302 7.31 4.22 -0.08
CA LEU A 302 8.68 3.90 -0.51
C LEU A 302 8.86 2.44 -0.89
N HIS A 303 8.09 1.54 -0.28
CA HIS A 303 8.04 0.16 -0.73
C HIS A 303 7.50 0.06 -2.18
N ALA A 304 6.42 0.79 -2.50
CA ALA A 304 5.89 0.86 -3.86
C ALA A 304 6.88 1.51 -4.84
N LEU A 305 7.62 2.54 -4.40
CA LEU A 305 8.68 3.17 -5.19
C LEU A 305 9.82 2.18 -5.48
N ALA A 306 10.26 1.41 -4.47
CA ALA A 306 11.29 0.39 -4.62
C ALA A 306 10.84 -0.79 -5.52
N CYS A 307 9.54 -1.10 -5.54
CA CYS A 307 8.96 -2.13 -6.39
C CYS A 307 8.61 -1.67 -7.81
N ASN A 308 9.02 -0.44 -8.21
CA ASN A 308 8.71 0.18 -9.49
C ASN A 308 7.19 0.29 -9.78
N GLU A 309 6.36 0.41 -8.73
CA GLU A 309 4.90 0.59 -8.87
C GLU A 309 4.53 2.06 -9.05
N ILE A 310 5.31 2.95 -8.46
CA ILE A 310 5.25 4.40 -8.65
C ILE A 310 6.62 4.92 -9.10
N ASP A 311 6.65 6.12 -9.67
CA ASP A 311 7.86 6.77 -10.17
C ASP A 311 8.26 7.97 -9.30
N PHE A 312 7.29 8.58 -8.62
CA PHE A 312 7.49 9.76 -7.78
C PHE A 312 6.61 9.70 -6.54
N GLY A 313 7.05 10.31 -5.44
CA GLY A 313 6.17 10.56 -4.30
C GLY A 313 6.80 11.42 -3.21
N THR A 314 6.05 11.64 -2.14
CA THR A 314 6.49 12.47 -1.00
C THR A 314 6.48 11.69 0.31
N THR A 315 7.51 11.88 1.14
CA THR A 315 7.57 11.31 2.50
C THR A 315 8.27 12.26 3.47
N GLY A 316 8.20 11.95 4.78
CA GLY A 316 9.00 12.66 5.79
C GLY A 316 10.47 12.25 5.80
N GLU A 317 11.21 12.73 6.80
CA GLU A 317 12.67 12.58 6.90
C GLU A 317 13.15 11.15 7.17
N ALA A 318 12.43 10.41 8.01
CA ALA A 318 12.86 9.08 8.45
C ALA A 318 12.70 7.98 7.37
N PRO A 319 11.55 7.84 6.68
CA PRO A 319 11.33 6.71 5.76
C PRO A 319 12.39 6.55 4.64
N PRO A 320 12.88 7.61 3.98
CA PRO A 320 13.88 7.50 2.93
C PRO A 320 15.18 6.81 3.40
N VAL A 321 15.60 7.07 4.62
CA VAL A 321 16.80 6.45 5.22
C VAL A 321 16.62 4.93 5.33
N PHE A 322 15.47 4.47 5.85
CA PHE A 322 15.17 3.04 5.94
C PHE A 322 15.11 2.37 4.56
N ALA A 323 14.54 3.05 3.58
CA ALA A 323 14.46 2.54 2.21
C ALA A 323 15.85 2.44 1.56
N GLN A 324 16.72 3.44 1.73
CA GLN A 324 18.09 3.41 1.22
C GLN A 324 18.92 2.28 1.87
N ALA A 325 18.79 2.07 3.19
CA ALA A 325 19.48 1.00 3.88
C ALA A 325 19.09 -0.41 3.37
N SER A 326 17.89 -0.51 2.79
CA SER A 326 17.33 -1.74 2.20
C SER A 326 17.62 -1.88 0.70
N SER A 327 18.58 -1.10 0.16
CA SER A 327 19.02 -1.12 -1.25
C SER A 327 18.02 -0.58 -2.28
N ALA A 328 17.15 0.37 -1.89
CA ALA A 328 16.33 1.09 -2.87
C ALA A 328 17.17 2.10 -3.68
N GLU A 329 17.13 2.01 -5.02
CA GLU A 329 17.69 2.97 -5.99
C GLU A 329 16.84 4.26 -6.07
N LEU A 330 16.57 4.86 -4.91
CA LEU A 330 15.82 6.11 -4.79
C LEU A 330 16.74 7.32 -4.86
N VAL A 331 16.18 8.45 -5.28
CA VAL A 331 16.85 9.75 -5.26
C VAL A 331 15.94 10.84 -4.67
N TYR A 332 16.54 11.71 -3.88
CA TYR A 332 15.97 12.97 -3.41
C TYR A 332 15.95 13.97 -4.57
N VAL A 333 14.75 14.35 -4.98
CA VAL A 333 14.52 15.30 -6.06
C VAL A 333 14.42 16.73 -5.51
N ALA A 334 13.66 16.90 -4.43
CA ALA A 334 13.43 18.19 -3.80
C ALA A 334 12.98 17.98 -2.34
N TRP A 335 12.88 19.07 -1.60
CA TRP A 335 12.43 19.06 -0.20
C TRP A 335 11.59 20.30 0.14
N GLU A 336 10.82 20.23 1.22
CA GLU A 336 10.07 21.37 1.77
C GLU A 336 10.72 21.89 3.06
N PRO A 337 10.68 23.23 3.31
CA PRO A 337 11.20 23.85 4.54
C PRO A 337 10.76 23.16 5.85
N PRO A 338 11.54 23.30 6.94
CA PRO A 338 11.22 22.68 8.23
C PRO A 338 9.80 23.02 8.71
N ALA A 339 9.13 22.04 9.29
CA ALA A 339 7.79 22.15 9.88
C ALA A 339 7.73 21.49 11.27
N PRO A 340 8.54 21.95 12.24
CA PRO A 340 8.65 21.32 13.56
C PRO A 340 7.32 21.32 14.34
N GLN A 341 6.46 22.31 14.11
CA GLN A 341 5.15 22.44 14.75
C GLN A 341 4.11 21.45 14.19
N SER A 342 4.35 20.85 13.03
CA SER A 342 3.43 19.88 12.40
C SER A 342 3.52 18.46 12.97
N VAL A 343 4.32 18.25 14.02
CA VAL A 343 4.49 16.98 14.71
C VAL A 343 4.54 17.21 16.22
N ALA A 344 3.86 16.37 16.98
CA ALA A 344 3.85 16.47 18.43
C ALA A 344 3.48 15.16 19.12
N MET A 345 3.89 15.06 20.38
CA MET A 345 3.28 14.15 21.35
C MET A 345 2.08 14.85 21.99
N VAL A 346 0.91 14.21 21.92
CA VAL A 346 -0.33 14.69 22.52
C VAL A 346 -0.85 13.71 23.57
N VAL A 347 -1.53 14.25 24.57
CA VAL A 347 -2.18 13.50 25.66
C VAL A 347 -3.56 14.08 25.94
N PRO A 348 -4.49 13.33 26.56
CA PRO A 348 -5.76 13.86 27.02
C PRO A 348 -5.56 15.07 27.93
N GLN A 349 -6.44 16.07 27.87
CA GLN A 349 -6.35 17.27 28.70
C GLN A 349 -6.14 16.97 30.20
N HIS A 350 -6.85 15.95 30.69
CA HIS A 350 -6.83 15.52 32.08
C HIS A 350 -5.72 14.49 32.40
N SER A 351 -4.85 14.18 31.45
CA SER A 351 -3.73 13.25 31.67
C SER A 351 -2.77 13.76 32.74
N GLU A 352 -2.24 12.83 33.52
CA GLU A 352 -1.18 13.05 34.51
C GLU A 352 0.18 13.38 33.87
N ILE A 353 0.37 13.09 32.57
CA ILE A 353 1.65 13.33 31.87
C ILE A 353 1.81 14.83 31.60
N ARG A 354 2.45 15.58 32.50
CA ARG A 354 2.61 17.04 32.40
C ARG A 354 3.97 17.44 31.86
N THR A 355 4.99 16.63 32.13
CA THR A 355 6.38 16.88 31.78
C THR A 355 6.98 15.67 31.08
N LEU A 356 8.18 15.82 30.50
CA LEU A 356 8.88 14.70 29.86
C LEU A 356 9.29 13.60 30.86
N GLY A 357 9.48 13.96 32.14
CA GLY A 357 9.80 13.00 33.20
C GLY A 357 8.68 12.01 33.50
N ASP A 358 7.42 12.37 33.18
CA ASP A 358 6.24 11.54 33.45
C ASP A 358 6.05 10.39 32.44
N LEU A 359 6.94 10.30 31.43
CA LEU A 359 6.84 9.33 30.34
C LEU A 359 7.27 7.91 30.74
N ARG A 360 8.07 7.76 31.80
CA ARG A 360 8.57 6.45 32.24
C ARG A 360 7.42 5.49 32.52
N GLY A 361 7.44 4.32 31.86
CA GLY A 361 6.44 3.26 31.96
C GLY A 361 5.14 3.51 31.18
N ARG A 362 4.97 4.68 30.56
CA ARG A 362 3.76 5.04 29.80
C ARG A 362 3.72 4.35 28.44
N ARG A 363 2.51 4.13 27.94
CA ARG A 363 2.21 3.55 26.63
C ARG A 363 2.08 4.66 25.61
N ILE A 364 2.93 4.64 24.58
CA ILE A 364 3.02 5.70 23.58
C ILE A 364 2.71 5.10 22.20
N ALA A 365 1.64 5.58 21.56
CA ALA A 365 1.26 5.19 20.22
C ALA A 365 2.06 5.94 19.15
N LEU A 366 2.56 5.23 18.14
CA LEU A 366 3.12 5.84 16.92
C LEU A 366 3.14 4.87 15.74
N ASN A 367 3.33 5.41 14.53
CA ASN A 367 3.64 4.61 13.35
C ASN A 367 5.14 4.26 13.31
N LYS A 368 5.48 2.99 13.04
CA LYS A 368 6.88 2.53 13.04
C LYS A 368 7.65 3.16 11.86
N GLY A 369 8.83 3.72 12.16
CA GLY A 369 9.74 4.26 11.13
C GLY A 369 9.28 5.58 10.49
N SER A 370 8.32 6.28 11.10
CA SER A 370 7.86 7.60 10.64
C SER A 370 8.69 8.75 11.23
N ASN A 371 8.44 9.98 10.77
CA ASN A 371 8.98 11.22 11.35
C ASN A 371 8.67 11.36 12.85
N VAL A 372 7.51 10.90 13.31
CA VAL A 372 7.19 10.96 14.73
C VAL A 372 7.91 9.90 15.58
N HIS A 373 8.39 8.82 14.95
CA HIS A 373 9.32 7.89 15.62
C HIS A 373 10.64 8.58 15.93
N TRP A 374 11.15 9.37 14.98
CA TRP A 374 12.34 10.19 15.20
C TRP A 374 12.13 11.24 16.30
N LEU A 375 10.98 11.93 16.29
CA LEU A 375 10.63 12.87 17.35
C LEU A 375 10.58 12.20 18.73
N LEU A 376 10.02 10.99 18.84
CA LEU A 376 9.98 10.27 20.12
C LEU A 376 11.40 10.01 20.65
N LEU A 377 12.36 9.63 19.81
CA LEU A 377 13.75 9.42 20.23
C LEU A 377 14.37 10.69 20.81
N GLN A 378 14.10 11.86 20.21
CA GLN A 378 14.56 13.16 20.73
C GLN A 378 13.91 13.51 22.07
N ILE A 379 12.59 13.29 22.18
CA ILE A 379 11.84 13.55 23.42
C ILE A 379 12.36 12.69 24.57
N LEU A 380 12.62 11.39 24.31
CA LEU A 380 13.11 10.48 25.34
C LEU A 380 14.55 10.83 25.75
N GLU A 381 15.43 11.17 24.80
CA GLU A 381 16.80 11.59 25.11
C GLU A 381 16.83 12.83 26.00
N GLU A 382 16.02 13.85 25.69
CA GLU A 382 15.89 15.06 26.52
C GLU A 382 15.35 14.74 27.93
N ALA A 383 14.50 13.72 28.05
CA ALA A 383 13.99 13.23 29.33
C ALA A 383 15.01 12.38 30.12
N GLY A 384 16.17 12.05 29.52
CA GLY A 384 17.11 11.07 30.09
C GLY A 384 16.56 9.65 30.09
N LEU A 385 15.69 9.31 29.14
CA LEU A 385 15.03 8.01 28.99
C LEU A 385 15.49 7.30 27.71
N GLY A 386 15.50 5.97 27.74
CA GLY A 386 15.64 5.13 26.56
C GLY A 386 14.29 4.58 26.08
N LEU A 387 14.29 3.95 24.90
CA LEU A 387 13.10 3.25 24.38
C LEU A 387 12.60 2.15 25.33
N ASN A 388 13.49 1.54 26.11
CA ASN A 388 13.14 0.49 27.09
C ASN A 388 12.44 1.05 28.34
N ASP A 389 12.50 2.36 28.57
CA ASP A 389 11.82 3.00 29.70
C ASP A 389 10.33 3.30 29.40
N VAL A 390 9.87 3.09 28.17
CA VAL A 390 8.48 3.32 27.74
C VAL A 390 7.91 2.11 27.01
N LYS A 391 6.58 2.03 26.88
CA LYS A 391 5.91 0.96 26.11
C LYS A 391 5.45 1.52 24.77
N VAL A 392 6.20 1.25 23.71
CA VAL A 392 5.83 1.67 22.35
C VAL A 392 4.73 0.77 21.79
N VAL A 393 3.65 1.38 21.32
CA VAL A 393 2.53 0.70 20.65
C VAL A 393 2.49 1.13 19.19
N TYR A 394 2.77 0.21 18.26
CA TYR A 394 2.79 0.53 16.83
C TYR A 394 1.40 0.46 16.22
N ILE A 395 0.81 1.62 15.94
CA ILE A 395 -0.50 1.75 15.30
C ILE A 395 -0.50 2.88 14.26
N PRO A 396 -1.34 2.78 13.20
CA PRO A 396 -1.57 3.90 12.30
C PRO A 396 -2.11 5.14 13.04
N PRO A 397 -1.80 6.34 12.56
CA PRO A 397 -2.33 7.57 13.14
C PRO A 397 -3.85 7.62 12.98
N LYS A 398 -4.54 8.15 13.98
CA LYS A 398 -6.00 8.25 13.97
C LYS A 398 -6.46 9.42 14.84
N TYR A 399 -7.43 10.15 14.34
CA TYR A 399 -8.26 11.08 15.10
C TYR A 399 -9.62 11.21 14.37
N PRO A 400 -10.78 11.33 15.08
CA PRO A 400 -10.95 11.34 16.53
C PRO A 400 -10.64 9.99 17.20
N LEU A 401 -10.28 10.05 18.48
CA LEU A 401 -10.00 8.87 19.30
C LEU A 401 -11.30 8.27 19.85
N THR A 402 -11.35 6.95 19.97
CA THR A 402 -12.47 6.21 20.57
C THR A 402 -12.17 5.89 22.04
N ALA A 403 -13.19 5.52 22.82
CA ALA A 403 -13.00 5.09 24.20
C ALA A 403 -11.97 3.95 24.36
N SER A 404 -11.92 3.02 23.40
CA SER A 404 -10.91 1.95 23.40
C SER A 404 -9.49 2.47 23.17
N ASP A 405 -9.32 3.51 22.36
CA ASP A 405 -8.01 4.11 22.11
C ASP A 405 -7.47 4.73 23.41
N TYR A 406 -8.32 5.46 24.16
CA TYR A 406 -7.96 6.04 25.46
C TYR A 406 -7.60 5.00 26.53
N LEU A 407 -8.15 3.79 26.44
CA LEU A 407 -7.77 2.68 27.32
C LEU A 407 -6.46 2.00 26.90
N ALA A 408 -6.16 2.01 25.61
CA ALA A 408 -5.03 1.29 25.03
C ALA A 408 -3.68 1.97 25.26
N VAL A 409 -3.63 3.30 25.20
CA VAL A 409 -2.38 4.07 25.30
C VAL A 409 -2.56 5.36 26.12
N ASP A 410 -1.45 5.90 26.61
CA ASP A 410 -1.43 7.07 27.50
C ASP A 410 -1.05 8.37 26.76
N ALA A 411 -0.31 8.24 25.65
CA ALA A 411 0.10 9.34 24.77
C ALA A 411 0.12 8.91 23.29
N TRP A 412 -0.06 9.86 22.39
CA TRP A 412 -0.06 9.64 20.94
C TRP A 412 0.94 10.56 20.27
N MET A 413 1.76 9.98 19.41
CA MET A 413 2.56 10.76 18.48
C MET A 413 1.73 11.05 17.23
N MET A 414 1.47 12.34 16.98
CA MET A 414 0.61 12.80 15.89
C MET A 414 1.34 13.78 14.97
N TRP A 415 0.82 13.90 13.76
CA TRP A 415 1.25 14.88 12.77
C TRP A 415 0.06 15.49 12.05
N ASP A 416 0.28 16.61 11.39
CA ASP A 416 -0.75 17.29 10.60
C ASP A 416 -1.24 16.42 9.43
N PRO A 417 -2.55 16.41 9.14
CA PRO A 417 -3.56 17.35 9.65
C PRO A 417 -4.27 16.89 10.93
N LEU A 418 -4.05 15.65 11.37
CA LEU A 418 -4.72 15.10 12.55
C LEU A 418 -4.32 15.81 13.84
N LEU A 419 -3.08 16.29 13.92
CA LEU A 419 -2.61 17.10 15.04
C LEU A 419 -3.40 18.41 15.16
N SER A 420 -3.54 19.18 14.07
CA SER A 420 -4.34 20.40 14.07
C SER A 420 -5.82 20.13 14.39
N ASP A 421 -6.39 19.03 13.90
CA ASP A 421 -7.78 18.65 14.20
C ASP A 421 -7.95 18.31 15.69
N ALA A 422 -7.00 17.57 16.27
CA ALA A 422 -7.00 17.24 17.69
C ALA A 422 -6.80 18.45 18.62
N GLU A 423 -6.03 19.45 18.19
CA GLU A 423 -5.90 20.72 18.92
C GLU A 423 -7.16 21.57 18.83
N HIS A 424 -7.80 21.58 17.66
CA HIS A 424 -9.00 22.37 17.41
C HIS A 424 -10.20 21.89 18.26
N THR A 425 -10.37 20.58 18.44
CA THR A 425 -11.42 20.05 19.31
C THR A 425 -11.16 20.30 20.80
N GLY A 426 -9.91 20.51 21.19
CA GLY A 426 -9.49 20.78 22.57
C GLY A 426 -9.48 19.57 23.50
N GLU A 427 -9.73 18.35 23.00
CA GLU A 427 -9.74 17.11 23.79
C GLU A 427 -8.33 16.65 24.19
N LEU A 428 -7.35 16.95 23.34
CA LEU A 428 -5.95 16.63 23.54
C LEU A 428 -5.13 17.90 23.73
N ARG A 429 -4.01 17.78 24.44
CA ARG A 429 -2.99 18.83 24.58
C ARG A 429 -1.63 18.33 24.15
N VAL A 430 -0.82 19.22 23.59
CA VAL A 430 0.57 18.98 23.27
C VAL A 430 1.40 18.92 24.55
N VAL A 431 2.22 17.87 24.70
CA VAL A 431 3.24 17.74 25.75
C VAL A 431 4.59 18.20 25.22
N ALA A 432 4.92 17.82 23.98
CA ALA A 432 6.15 18.18 23.30
C ALA A 432 5.94 18.21 21.80
N SER A 433 6.33 19.31 21.15
CA SER A 433 6.35 19.45 19.70
C SER A 433 7.72 19.11 19.12
N GLY A 434 7.84 19.12 17.79
CA GLY A 434 9.12 19.04 17.11
C GLY A 434 10.03 20.27 17.28
N GLU A 435 9.56 21.36 17.88
CA GLU A 435 10.36 22.57 18.04
C GLU A 435 11.61 22.33 18.88
N GLY A 436 12.75 22.76 18.36
CA GLY A 436 14.06 22.53 18.99
C GLY A 436 14.55 21.07 18.92
N ARG A 437 13.75 20.13 18.40
CA ARG A 437 14.05 18.68 18.41
C ARG A 437 14.25 18.10 17.02
N VAL A 438 13.36 18.42 16.08
CA VAL A 438 13.38 17.85 14.72
C VAL A 438 13.02 18.93 13.70
N HIS A 439 13.53 18.81 12.47
CA HIS A 439 13.15 19.73 11.40
C HIS A 439 11.81 19.37 10.76
N ASN A 440 11.50 18.07 10.64
CA ASN A 440 10.28 17.56 10.02
C ASN A 440 10.10 18.03 8.56
N HIS A 441 11.17 17.95 7.77
CA HIS A 441 11.11 18.16 6.32
C HIS A 441 10.18 17.15 5.64
N GLN A 442 9.63 17.56 4.50
CA GLN A 442 9.10 16.65 3.49
C GLN A 442 10.12 16.53 2.37
N PHE A 443 10.29 15.31 1.85
CA PHE A 443 11.15 15.01 0.72
C PHE A 443 10.33 14.47 -0.44
N TYR A 444 10.59 15.03 -1.61
CA TYR A 444 10.13 14.52 -2.90
C TYR A 444 11.16 13.56 -3.45
N LEU A 445 10.71 12.36 -3.77
CA LEU A 445 11.56 11.21 -4.07
C LEU A 445 11.14 10.60 -5.40
N SER A 446 12.11 10.07 -6.12
CA SER A 446 11.87 9.36 -7.38
C SER A 446 12.86 8.20 -7.51
N ARG A 447 12.64 7.35 -8.51
CA ARG A 447 13.58 6.29 -8.86
C ARG A 447 14.70 6.88 -9.72
N ARG A 448 15.94 6.47 -9.47
CA ARG A 448 17.12 6.99 -10.19
C ARG A 448 17.01 6.82 -11.70
N ASP A 449 16.61 5.64 -12.15
CA ASP A 449 16.39 5.34 -13.56
C ASP A 449 15.30 6.23 -14.17
N TYR A 450 14.20 6.47 -13.45
CA TYR A 450 13.11 7.29 -13.95
C TYR A 450 13.55 8.74 -14.19
N VAL A 451 14.22 9.38 -13.22
CA VAL A 451 14.69 10.77 -13.38
C VAL A 451 15.76 10.90 -14.46
N ASN A 452 16.59 9.88 -14.67
CA ASN A 452 17.62 9.88 -15.72
C ASN A 452 17.01 9.83 -17.13
N HIS A 453 15.86 9.17 -17.30
CA HIS A 453 15.16 9.08 -18.59
C HIS A 453 14.08 10.14 -18.78
N ASN A 454 13.62 10.77 -17.70
CA ASN A 454 12.47 11.67 -17.71
C ASN A 454 12.74 12.98 -16.94
N GLY A 455 13.95 13.52 -17.10
CA GLY A 455 14.38 14.76 -16.43
C GLY A 455 13.45 15.95 -16.72
N ASP A 456 12.94 16.08 -17.94
CA ASP A 456 11.98 17.11 -18.37
C ASP A 456 10.61 16.97 -17.67
N ILE A 457 10.10 15.73 -17.51
CA ILE A 457 8.89 15.48 -16.72
C ILE A 457 9.12 15.92 -15.27
N MET A 458 10.30 15.63 -14.73
CA MET A 458 10.61 15.95 -13.34
C MET A 458 10.76 17.46 -13.12
N GLN A 459 11.41 18.17 -14.04
CA GLN A 459 11.46 19.63 -14.04
C GLN A 459 10.05 20.24 -14.11
N ARG A 460 9.19 19.73 -14.99
CA ARG A 460 7.80 20.21 -15.10
C ARG A 460 7.00 19.94 -13.83
N LEU A 461 7.13 18.75 -13.25
CA LEU A 461 6.46 18.39 -12.01
C LEU A 461 6.86 19.32 -10.85
N LEU A 462 8.15 19.60 -10.70
CA LEU A 462 8.65 20.54 -9.68
C LEU A 462 8.14 21.97 -9.89
N HIS A 463 7.98 22.39 -11.14
CA HIS A 463 7.34 23.66 -11.45
C HIS A 463 5.88 23.69 -10.98
N GLU A 464 5.07 22.68 -11.31
CA GLU A 464 3.66 22.60 -10.90
C GLU A 464 3.50 22.48 -9.37
N LEU A 465 4.40 21.75 -8.71
CA LEU A 465 4.47 21.70 -7.24
C LEU A 465 4.79 23.08 -6.65
N THR A 466 5.69 23.84 -7.27
CA THR A 466 6.04 25.20 -6.83
C THR A 466 4.84 26.15 -6.98
N GLN A 467 4.11 26.09 -8.10
CA GLN A 467 2.88 26.86 -8.31
C GLN A 467 1.79 26.48 -7.29
N THR A 468 1.69 25.19 -6.97
CA THR A 468 0.75 24.70 -5.95
C THR A 468 1.12 25.20 -4.56
N GLY A 469 2.42 25.20 -4.20
CA GLY A 469 2.90 25.78 -2.95
C GLY A 469 2.60 27.27 -2.82
N GLN A 470 2.78 28.05 -3.90
CA GLN A 470 2.43 29.47 -3.92
C GLN A 470 0.92 29.71 -3.76
N PHE A 471 0.10 28.84 -4.35
CA PHE A 471 -1.35 28.88 -4.17
C PHE A 471 -1.73 28.58 -2.71
N ILE A 472 -1.13 27.57 -2.08
CA ILE A 472 -1.38 27.25 -0.67
C ILE A 472 -1.05 28.43 0.23
N ASP A 473 0.06 29.12 -0.04
CA ASP A 473 0.48 30.27 0.76
C ASP A 473 -0.45 31.49 0.57
N SER A 474 -0.95 31.73 -0.65
CA SER A 474 -1.74 32.92 -0.97
C SER A 474 -3.25 32.74 -0.75
N ARG A 475 -3.76 31.52 -0.88
CA ARG A 475 -5.19 31.17 -0.81
C ARG A 475 -5.41 29.97 0.11
N ARG A 476 -4.90 30.07 1.34
CA ARG A 476 -4.88 28.95 2.31
C ARG A 476 -6.26 28.41 2.66
N GLU A 477 -7.25 29.27 2.84
CA GLU A 477 -8.64 28.86 3.11
C GLU A 477 -9.25 28.07 1.94
N GLU A 478 -8.99 28.51 0.70
CA GLU A 478 -9.42 27.81 -0.50
C GLU A 478 -8.74 26.44 -0.62
N ALA A 479 -7.43 26.39 -0.37
CA ALA A 479 -6.66 25.16 -0.30
C ALA A 479 -7.18 24.19 0.78
N ALA A 480 -7.50 24.70 1.98
CA ALA A 480 -8.09 23.92 3.05
C ALA A 480 -9.47 23.39 2.67
N GLY A 481 -10.31 24.19 2.00
CA GLY A 481 -11.61 23.77 1.48
C GLY A 481 -11.52 22.63 0.46
N LEU A 482 -10.53 22.64 -0.43
CA LEU A 482 -10.26 21.54 -1.36
C LEU A 482 -9.92 20.24 -0.62
N LEU A 483 -9.06 20.33 0.40
CA LEU A 483 -8.67 19.17 1.20
C LEU A 483 -9.81 18.66 2.09
N ALA A 484 -10.63 19.56 2.65
CA ALA A 484 -11.76 19.19 3.52
C ALA A 484 -12.75 18.28 2.81
N ALA A 485 -13.00 18.53 1.52
CA ALA A 485 -13.87 17.69 0.71
C ALA A 485 -13.32 16.26 0.51
N GLU A 486 -12.00 16.07 0.51
CA GLU A 486 -11.34 14.76 0.32
C GLU A 486 -11.05 14.04 1.65
N LEU A 487 -10.79 14.80 2.72
CA LEU A 487 -10.37 14.28 4.02
C LEU A 487 -11.51 14.16 5.04
N GLY A 488 -12.58 14.93 4.91
CA GLY A 488 -13.64 15.01 5.91
C GLY A 488 -13.20 15.65 7.23
N ILE A 489 -12.10 16.42 7.21
CA ILE A 489 -11.58 17.19 8.35
C ILE A 489 -12.10 18.63 8.25
N ASN A 490 -12.28 19.27 9.41
CA ASN A 490 -12.72 20.67 9.49
C ASN A 490 -11.75 21.62 8.74
N VAL A 491 -12.31 22.61 8.05
CA VAL A 491 -11.55 23.55 7.21
C VAL A 491 -10.55 24.36 8.03
N ASP A 492 -10.93 24.85 9.22
CA ASP A 492 -10.05 25.63 10.09
C ASP A 492 -8.85 24.80 10.58
N SER A 493 -9.10 23.52 10.88
CA SER A 493 -8.05 22.57 11.26
C SER A 493 -7.06 22.32 10.12
N LEU A 494 -7.57 22.20 8.89
CA LEU A 494 -6.74 22.08 7.69
C LEU A 494 -6.01 23.38 7.35
N ALA A 495 -6.62 24.54 7.55
CA ALA A 495 -5.99 25.84 7.36
C ALA A 495 -4.83 26.02 8.36
N LEU A 496 -5.01 25.63 9.62
CA LEU A 496 -3.94 25.62 10.63
C LEU A 496 -2.81 24.66 10.23
N ALA A 497 -3.14 23.43 9.83
CA ALA A 497 -2.15 22.45 9.35
C ALA A 497 -1.35 22.97 8.14
N LEU A 498 -2.01 23.62 7.18
CA LEU A 498 -1.35 24.22 6.03
C LEU A 498 -0.51 25.45 6.39
N ALA A 499 -0.80 26.13 7.50
CA ALA A 499 -0.04 27.30 7.96
C ALA A 499 1.28 26.92 8.66
N ARG A 500 1.34 25.74 9.29
CA ARG A 500 2.50 25.24 10.03
C ARG A 500 3.71 24.87 9.16
N ARG A 501 3.53 24.82 7.83
CA ARG A 501 4.59 24.45 6.90
C ARG A 501 4.56 25.27 5.62
N SER A 502 5.75 25.45 5.03
CA SER A 502 5.86 25.94 3.66
C SER A 502 5.73 24.77 2.70
N HIS A 503 4.92 24.94 1.67
CA HIS A 503 4.66 23.91 0.66
C HIS A 503 5.45 24.13 -0.63
N ARG A 504 6.47 25.00 -0.61
CA ARG A 504 7.26 25.29 -1.81
C ARG A 504 8.46 24.35 -1.85
N PRO A 505 8.57 23.46 -2.86
CA PRO A 505 9.74 22.63 -3.02
C PRO A 505 10.99 23.48 -3.24
N ARG A 506 12.10 23.02 -2.69
CA ARG A 506 13.45 23.54 -2.90
C ARG A 506 14.34 22.41 -3.39
N MET A 507 15.32 22.75 -4.22
CA MET A 507 16.36 21.80 -4.59
C MET A 507 17.19 21.42 -3.37
N MET A 508 17.70 20.18 -3.36
CA MET A 508 18.57 19.69 -2.31
C MET A 508 19.85 20.52 -2.25
N ASP A 509 20.19 21.03 -1.06
CA ASP A 509 21.42 21.76 -0.79
C ASP A 509 22.30 21.02 0.23
N LEU A 510 23.55 21.46 0.39
CA LEU A 510 24.48 20.83 1.33
C LEU A 510 23.99 20.87 2.79
N LYS A 511 23.17 21.85 3.16
CA LYS A 511 22.67 21.97 4.54
C LYS A 511 21.64 20.89 4.82
N VAL A 512 20.65 20.70 3.96
CA VAL A 512 19.63 19.66 4.14
C VAL A 512 20.21 18.25 3.95
N ILE A 513 21.17 18.08 3.04
CA ILE A 513 21.88 16.79 2.85
C ILE A 513 22.60 16.40 4.15
N ARG A 514 23.30 17.34 4.79
CA ARG A 514 23.97 17.09 6.08
C ARG A 514 22.96 16.78 7.19
N ALA A 515 21.87 17.52 7.28
CA ALA A 515 20.83 17.28 8.29
C ALA A 515 20.22 15.88 8.13
N GLN A 516 19.93 15.47 6.90
CA GLN A 516 19.42 14.14 6.59
C GLN A 516 20.45 13.04 6.85
N GLN A 517 21.74 13.31 6.57
CA GLN A 517 22.83 12.38 6.89
C GLN A 517 22.95 12.15 8.42
N THR A 518 22.80 13.19 9.24
CA THR A 518 22.79 13.05 10.70
C THR A 518 21.70 12.08 11.18
N ILE A 519 20.53 12.11 10.57
CA ILE A 519 19.43 11.16 10.89
C ILE A 519 19.84 9.74 10.50
N ALA A 520 20.43 9.56 9.31
CA ALA A 520 20.91 8.27 8.84
C ALA A 520 21.99 7.66 9.76
N ASP A 521 23.00 8.45 10.12
CA ASP A 521 24.09 8.03 10.99
C ASP A 521 23.57 7.63 12.38
N ARG A 522 22.60 8.38 12.92
CA ARG A 522 21.99 8.07 14.21
C ARG A 522 21.14 6.81 14.17
N PHE A 523 20.37 6.57 13.11
CA PHE A 523 19.63 5.32 12.95
C PHE A 523 20.56 4.11 12.83
N TYR A 524 21.71 4.26 12.16
CA TYR A 524 22.71 3.21 12.10
C TYR A 524 23.35 2.94 13.47
N ALA A 525 23.74 3.99 14.20
CA ALA A 525 24.30 3.87 15.55
C ALA A 525 23.34 3.22 16.56
N LEU A 526 22.04 3.44 16.40
CA LEU A 526 20.99 2.82 17.22
C LEU A 526 20.60 1.39 16.76
N GLY A 527 21.22 0.86 15.70
CA GLY A 527 20.90 -0.45 15.14
C GLY A 527 19.51 -0.54 14.49
N LEU A 528 18.89 0.60 14.17
CA LEU A 528 17.58 0.65 13.51
C LEU A 528 17.68 0.36 12.01
N ILE A 529 18.85 0.58 11.41
CA ILE A 529 19.17 0.18 10.04
C ILE A 529 20.43 -0.70 10.04
N GLY A 530 20.45 -1.73 9.20
CA GLY A 530 21.54 -2.72 9.17
C GLY A 530 22.75 -2.31 8.32
N LYS A 531 22.68 -1.18 7.59
CA LYS A 531 23.74 -0.69 6.70
C LYS A 531 23.85 0.83 6.81
N PRO A 532 25.07 1.40 6.70
CA PRO A 532 25.24 2.84 6.58
C PRO A 532 24.64 3.34 5.26
N VAL A 533 24.15 4.57 5.26
CA VAL A 533 23.49 5.20 4.10
C VAL A 533 24.26 6.47 3.73
N SER A 534 24.57 6.63 2.44
CA SER A 534 25.13 7.88 1.88
C SER A 534 24.00 8.71 1.27
N VAL A 535 23.55 9.75 1.97
CA VAL A 535 22.45 10.62 1.49
C VAL A 535 22.89 11.41 0.26
N ARG A 536 24.14 11.89 0.25
CA ARG A 536 24.69 12.70 -0.84
C ARG A 536 24.69 11.97 -2.18
N GLU A 537 24.93 10.66 -2.18
CA GLU A 537 24.93 9.84 -3.39
C GLU A 537 23.53 9.64 -3.97
N ALA A 538 22.49 9.85 -3.17
CA ALA A 538 21.10 9.71 -3.56
C ALA A 538 20.42 11.05 -3.90
N VAL A 539 21.15 12.09 -4.28
CA VAL A 539 20.56 13.38 -4.66
C VAL A 539 20.51 13.52 -6.17
N TRP A 540 19.36 13.95 -6.69
CA TRP A 540 19.23 14.39 -8.07
C TRP A 540 19.51 15.90 -8.16
N TYR A 541 20.50 16.29 -8.95
CA TYR A 541 20.92 17.68 -9.11
C TYR A 541 20.34 18.39 -10.35
N GLY A 542 19.53 17.69 -11.14
CA GLY A 542 19.04 18.19 -12.43
C GLY A 542 20.11 18.29 -13.52
N GLU A 543 19.69 18.61 -14.74
CA GLU A 543 20.58 18.72 -15.91
C GLU A 543 21.52 19.94 -15.81
N ALA A 544 21.11 21.01 -15.11
CA ALA A 544 21.92 22.23 -14.97
C ALA A 544 23.18 22.05 -14.09
N ALA A 545 23.28 20.99 -13.31
CA ALA A 545 24.44 20.74 -12.43
C ALA A 545 25.53 19.88 -13.07
N HIS A 546 25.25 19.21 -14.20
CA HIS A 546 26.25 18.36 -14.86
C HIS A 546 27.37 19.18 -15.52
N SER A 547 27.15 20.47 -15.81
CA SER A 547 28.19 21.37 -16.30
C SER A 547 29.10 21.93 -15.19
N ASP A 548 28.58 22.07 -13.96
CA ASP A 548 29.35 22.62 -12.83
C ASP A 548 30.06 21.54 -11.98
N LEU A 549 29.57 20.30 -11.99
CA LEU A 549 30.26 19.18 -11.33
C LEU A 549 31.55 18.77 -12.06
N SER A 550 31.63 18.96 -13.38
CA SER A 550 32.90 18.83 -14.13
C SER A 550 33.92 19.91 -13.80
N LEU A 551 33.50 21.07 -13.30
CA LEU A 551 34.40 22.16 -12.86
C LEU A 551 34.89 21.96 -11.42
N LEU A 552 34.15 21.22 -10.59
CA LEU A 552 34.57 20.90 -9.21
C LEU A 552 35.45 19.65 -9.09
N LEU A 553 35.55 18.83 -10.15
CA LEU A 553 36.43 17.66 -10.21
C LEU A 553 37.85 17.98 -10.74
N HIS A 554 38.14 19.24 -11.06
CA HIS A 554 39.42 19.70 -11.63
C HIS A 554 40.11 20.83 -10.85
N ALA A 555 39.74 21.06 -9.59
CA ALA A 555 40.51 21.91 -8.70
C ALA A 555 41.18 21.03 -7.63
N ASP A 556 42.47 20.76 -7.85
CA ASP A 556 43.40 20.07 -6.95
C ASP A 556 43.46 20.68 -5.53
#